data_AF-A0A0F9AJC7-F1
#
_entry.id   AF-A0A0F9AJC7-F1
#
_cell.length_a   1.000
_cell.length_b   1.000
_cell.length_c   1.000
_cell.angle_alpha   90.00
_cell.angle_beta   90.00
_cell.angle_gamma   90.00
#
_symmetry.space_group_name_H-M   'P 1'
#
loop_
_entity.id
_entity.type
_entity.pdbx_description
1 polymer ?
#
loop_
_entity_poly.entity_id
_entity_poly.type
_entity_poly.pdbx_seq_one_letter_code
_entity_poly.pdbx_strand_id
1 'polypeptide(L)'
;MKLTSEEQSMLDGEDGKAAQKSMEILATLGEIFEAESMIPVYSVQIAGVSYANLGEAGLEFLSEMAGDGKVRVLTTLNPAGMDRENWKTLGIDEEFAKNQNRTI
;
A
#
# COMPACT_ATOMS: atom_id res chain seq x y z
N MET A 1 10.98 10.77 -17.24
CA MET A 1 9.66 10.20 -16.92
C MET A 1 8.56 10.83 -17.79
N LYS A 2 7.99 10.06 -18.72
CA LYS A 2 6.84 10.45 -19.55
C LYS A 2 5.59 9.80 -18.96
N LEU A 3 4.59 10.62 -18.65
CA LEU A 3 3.30 10.16 -18.16
C LEU A 3 2.27 10.13 -19.29
N THR A 4 1.41 9.12 -19.26
CA THR A 4 0.18 9.08 -20.05
C THR A 4 -0.84 10.09 -19.52
N SER A 5 -1.90 10.37 -20.28
CA SER A 5 -2.98 11.24 -19.81
C SER A 5 -3.68 10.71 -18.57
N GLU A 6 -3.80 9.39 -18.43
CA GLU A 6 -4.40 8.76 -17.23
C GLU A 6 -3.48 8.92 -16.02
N GLU A 7 -2.18 8.67 -16.17
CA GLU A 7 -1.18 8.87 -15.11
C GLU A 7 -1.06 10.32 -14.66
N GLN A 8 -1.17 11.27 -15.61
CA GLN A 8 -1.20 12.69 -15.29
C GLN A 8 -2.48 13.07 -14.53
N SER A 9 -3.64 12.58 -14.94
CA SER A 9 -4.93 12.78 -14.25
C SER A 9 -4.89 12.25 -12.80
N MET A 10 -4.27 11.07 -12.60
CA MET A 10 -4.01 10.54 -11.25
C MET A 10 -3.14 11.48 -10.42
N LEU A 11 -2.03 11.99 -11.00
CA LEU A 11 -1.11 12.90 -10.31
C LEU A 11 -1.77 14.26 -9.97
N ASP A 12 -2.65 14.73 -10.84
CA ASP A 12 -3.41 15.97 -10.67
C ASP A 12 -4.55 15.81 -9.62
N GLY A 13 -4.82 14.57 -9.19
CA GLY A 13 -5.74 14.25 -8.10
C GLY A 13 -7.19 14.04 -8.52
N GLU A 14 -7.45 13.85 -9.81
CA GLU A 14 -8.81 13.62 -10.33
C GLU A 14 -9.40 12.28 -9.86
N ASP A 15 -8.54 11.33 -9.47
CA ASP A 15 -8.90 9.99 -9.01
C ASP A 15 -8.90 9.83 -7.47
N GLY A 16 -8.81 10.94 -6.73
CA GLY A 16 -8.78 10.94 -5.26
C GLY A 16 -7.37 10.95 -4.67
N LYS A 17 -7.31 11.14 -3.36
CA LYS A 17 -6.08 11.44 -2.61
C LYS A 17 -5.13 10.25 -2.57
N ALA A 18 -5.65 9.03 -2.37
CA ALA A 18 -4.83 7.83 -2.37
C ALA A 18 -4.16 7.59 -3.74
N ALA A 19 -4.90 7.79 -4.83
CA ALA A 19 -4.35 7.66 -6.19
C ALA A 19 -3.27 8.71 -6.44
N GLN A 20 -3.56 9.97 -6.10
CA GLN A 20 -2.60 11.07 -6.19
C GLN A 20 -1.32 10.77 -5.41
N LYS A 21 -1.43 10.39 -4.14
CA LYS A 21 -0.26 10.15 -3.30
C LYS A 21 0.59 8.99 -3.81
N SER A 22 -0.05 7.92 -4.28
CA SER A 22 0.63 6.79 -4.91
C SER A 22 1.36 7.21 -6.18
N MET A 23 0.71 8.03 -7.02
CA MET A 23 1.27 8.51 -8.27
C MET A 23 2.43 9.48 -8.06
N GLU A 24 2.37 10.37 -7.06
CA GLU A 24 3.47 11.23 -6.63
C GLU A 24 4.72 10.39 -6.30
N ILE A 25 4.56 9.34 -5.51
CA ILE A 25 5.67 8.45 -5.11
C ILE A 25 6.27 7.79 -6.36
N LEU A 26 5.43 7.21 -7.21
CA LEU A 26 5.90 6.50 -8.41
C LEU A 26 6.58 7.44 -9.43
N ALA A 27 6.01 8.62 -9.67
CA ALA A 27 6.61 9.63 -10.56
C ALA A 27 7.96 10.12 -10.02
N THR A 28 8.04 10.43 -8.71
CA THR A 28 9.27 10.86 -8.05
C THR A 28 10.36 9.79 -8.15
N LEU A 29 10.02 8.51 -7.89
CA LEU A 29 10.97 7.40 -8.07
C LEU A 29 11.39 7.27 -9.54
N GLY A 30 10.46 7.41 -10.47
CA GLY A 30 10.75 7.40 -11.91
C GLY A 30 11.73 8.51 -12.31
N GLU A 31 11.61 9.71 -11.74
CA GLU A 31 12.56 10.80 -11.96
C GLU A 31 13.93 10.50 -11.34
N ILE A 32 13.98 10.01 -10.10
CA ILE A 32 15.23 9.64 -9.39
C ILE A 32 16.02 8.57 -10.16
N PHE A 33 15.32 7.59 -10.71
CA PHE A 33 15.94 6.50 -11.47
C PHE A 33 16.07 6.79 -12.97
N GLU A 34 15.79 8.01 -13.42
CA GLU A 34 15.83 8.43 -14.83
C GLU A 34 14.99 7.51 -15.75
N ALA A 35 13.90 6.97 -15.23
CA ALA A 35 12.99 6.10 -15.98
C ALA A 35 12.35 6.88 -17.14
N GLU A 36 12.29 6.24 -18.31
CA GLU A 36 11.64 6.85 -19.48
C GLU A 36 10.12 6.93 -19.28
N SER A 37 9.49 5.85 -18.84
CA SER A 37 8.03 5.73 -18.66
C SER A 37 7.68 4.59 -17.69
N MET A 38 6.44 4.58 -17.19
CA MET A 38 5.89 3.46 -16.42
C MET A 38 5.55 2.27 -17.32
N ILE A 39 5.54 1.07 -16.73
CA ILE A 39 5.15 -0.17 -17.42
C ILE A 39 3.85 -0.68 -16.77
N PRO A 40 2.81 -1.00 -17.56
CA PRO A 40 1.56 -1.53 -17.02
C PRO A 40 1.79 -2.91 -16.40
N VAL A 41 1.13 -3.16 -15.27
CA VAL A 41 1.12 -4.46 -14.58
C VAL A 41 -0.27 -5.07 -14.63
N TYR A 42 -0.35 -6.40 -14.70
CA TYR A 42 -1.62 -7.13 -14.69
C TYR A 42 -2.05 -7.60 -13.30
N SER A 43 -1.11 -7.72 -12.37
CA SER A 43 -1.35 -8.15 -10.99
C SER A 43 -0.26 -7.65 -10.05
N VAL A 44 -0.59 -7.48 -8.78
CA VAL A 44 0.34 -7.05 -7.73
C VAL A 44 0.25 -7.97 -6.52
N GLN A 45 1.38 -8.25 -5.88
CA GLN A 45 1.44 -8.90 -4.57
C GLN A 45 2.03 -7.93 -3.55
N ILE A 46 1.23 -7.54 -2.56
CA ILE A 46 1.65 -6.65 -1.47
C ILE A 46 2.42 -7.47 -0.43
N ALA A 47 3.70 -7.14 -0.27
CA ALA A 47 4.57 -7.73 0.73
C ALA A 47 4.67 -6.85 1.99
N GLY A 48 5.17 -7.42 3.08
CA GLY A 48 5.44 -6.66 4.31
C GLY A 48 4.18 -6.25 5.09
N VAL A 49 3.14 -7.09 5.09
CA VAL A 49 1.89 -6.80 5.80
C VAL A 49 1.97 -7.27 7.24
N SER A 50 2.83 -6.60 8.02
CA SER A 50 3.05 -6.89 9.44
C SER A 50 3.01 -5.61 10.25
N TYR A 51 2.51 -5.66 11.49
CA TYR A 51 2.69 -4.52 12.38
C TYR A 51 4.17 -4.34 12.77
N ALA A 52 4.96 -5.43 12.74
CA ALA A 52 6.37 -5.40 13.14
C ALA A 52 7.26 -4.54 12.24
N ASN A 53 6.91 -4.36 10.96
CA ASN A 53 7.65 -3.49 10.04
C ASN A 53 6.96 -2.13 9.82
N LEU A 54 5.63 -2.08 9.91
CA LEU A 54 4.87 -0.84 9.71
C LEU A 54 4.96 0.11 10.91
N GLY A 55 4.83 -0.43 12.13
CA GLY A 55 4.63 0.38 13.33
C GLY A 55 3.41 1.32 13.21
N GLU A 56 3.28 2.28 14.12
CA GLU A 56 2.14 3.20 14.11
C GLU A 56 2.12 4.11 12.88
N ALA A 57 3.29 4.60 12.43
CA ALA A 57 3.37 5.45 11.23
C ALA A 57 2.86 4.73 9.97
N GLY A 58 3.14 3.43 9.83
CA GLY A 58 2.58 2.63 8.74
C GLY A 58 1.07 2.43 8.88
N LEU A 59 0.54 2.30 10.09
CA LEU A 59 -0.90 2.22 10.32
C LEU A 59 -1.63 3.53 10.01
N GLU A 60 -1.03 4.67 10.35
CA GLU A 60 -1.54 6.00 9.97
C GLU A 60 -1.57 6.14 8.46
N PHE A 61 -0.47 5.82 7.78
CA PHE A 61 -0.42 5.84 6.31
C PHE A 61 -1.48 4.95 5.68
N LEU A 62 -1.62 3.70 6.13
CA LEU A 62 -2.66 2.78 5.63
C LEU A 62 -4.07 3.33 5.88
N SER A 63 -4.31 3.95 7.03
CA SER A 63 -5.61 4.54 7.38
C SER A 63 -5.95 5.74 6.50
N GLU A 64 -4.98 6.60 6.18
CA GLU A 64 -5.15 7.70 5.23
C GLU A 64 -5.47 7.18 3.83
N MET A 65 -4.71 6.20 3.36
CA MET A 65 -4.92 5.58 2.05
C MET A 65 -6.27 4.86 1.95
N ALA A 66 -6.74 4.25 3.04
CA ALA A 66 -8.04 3.59 3.09
C ALA A 66 -9.24 4.57 3.03
N GLY A 67 -9.01 5.87 3.18
CA GLY A 67 -10.07 6.89 3.09
C GLY A 67 -10.78 6.90 1.74
N ASP A 68 -10.02 6.79 0.64
CA ASP A 68 -10.57 6.70 -0.73
C ASP A 68 -9.84 5.72 -1.66
N GLY A 69 -8.78 5.06 -1.18
CA GLY A 69 -7.96 4.15 -1.96
C GLY A 69 -8.69 2.88 -2.40
N LYS A 70 -8.43 2.49 -3.66
CA LYS A 70 -8.95 1.26 -4.28
C LYS A 70 -7.87 0.61 -5.13
N VAL A 71 -7.81 -0.72 -5.10
CA VAL A 71 -6.97 -1.49 -6.03
C VAL A 71 -7.57 -1.45 -7.44
N ARG A 72 -6.73 -1.34 -8.47
CA ARG A 72 -7.14 -1.27 -9.89
C ARG A 72 -6.84 -2.53 -10.70
N VAL A 73 -6.00 -3.41 -10.17
CA VAL A 73 -5.64 -4.70 -10.78
C VAL A 73 -5.83 -5.81 -9.75
N LEU A 74 -5.72 -7.07 -10.17
CA LEU A 74 -5.74 -8.19 -9.24
C LEU A 74 -4.61 -8.01 -8.21
N THR A 75 -4.98 -7.80 -6.96
CA THR A 75 -4.03 -7.57 -5.87
C THR A 75 -4.19 -8.63 -4.81
N THR A 76 -3.09 -9.30 -4.49
CA THR A 76 -2.99 -10.28 -3.41
C THR A 76 -2.12 -9.74 -2.28
N LEU A 77 -2.30 -10.29 -1.09
CA LEU A 77 -1.57 -9.91 0.12
C LEU A 77 -0.68 -11.08 0.55
N ASN A 78 0.54 -10.79 1.00
CA ASN A 78 1.33 -11.77 1.74
C ASN A 78 0.61 -12.19 3.04
N PRO A 79 0.93 -13.36 3.62
CA PRO A 79 0.44 -13.71 4.93
C PRO A 79 0.67 -12.61 5.94
N ALA A 80 -0.31 -12.39 6.82
CA ALA A 80 -0.21 -11.46 7.93
C ALA A 80 0.97 -11.83 8.85
N GLY A 81 1.45 -10.85 9.61
CA GLY A 81 2.52 -11.06 10.60
C GLY A 81 2.18 -12.04 11.73
N MET A 82 0.94 -12.55 11.79
CA MET A 82 0.49 -13.58 12.72
C MET A 82 -0.69 -14.37 12.15
N ASP A 83 -1.00 -15.52 12.76
CA ASP A 83 -2.29 -16.20 12.58
C ASP A 83 -3.42 -15.38 13.20
N ARG A 84 -4.37 -14.90 12.40
CA ARG A 84 -5.44 -14.00 12.86
C ARG A 84 -6.46 -14.67 13.77
N GLU A 85 -6.58 -15.99 13.73
CA GLU A 85 -7.56 -16.76 14.49
C GLU A 85 -6.92 -17.42 15.72
N ASN A 86 -5.71 -17.97 15.56
CA ASN A 86 -5.06 -18.78 16.58
C ASN A 86 -3.92 -18.06 17.33
N TRP A 87 -3.74 -16.74 17.12
CA TRP A 87 -2.65 -15.96 17.75
C TRP A 87 -2.54 -16.14 19.27
N LYS A 88 -3.68 -16.30 19.97
CA LYS A 88 -3.72 -16.52 21.43
C LYS A 88 -3.02 -17.82 21.83
N THR A 89 -3.31 -18.91 21.15
CA THR A 89 -2.67 -20.21 21.39
C THR A 89 -1.19 -20.18 21.04
N LEU A 90 -0.82 -19.37 20.05
CA LEU A 90 0.57 -19.14 19.65
C LEU A 90 1.33 -18.20 20.61
N GLY A 91 0.67 -17.68 21.65
CA GLY A 91 1.29 -16.80 22.64
C GLY A 91 1.66 -15.42 22.10
N ILE A 92 0.98 -14.95 21.06
CA ILE A 92 1.18 -13.61 20.51
C ILE A 92 0.55 -12.58 21.45
N ASP A 93 1.25 -11.46 21.64
CA ASP A 93 0.78 -10.35 22.46
C ASP A 93 -0.53 -9.74 21.91
N GLU A 94 -1.45 -9.37 22.80
CA GLU A 94 -2.77 -8.86 22.44
C GLU A 94 -2.71 -7.48 21.78
N GLU A 95 -1.80 -6.62 22.21
CA GLU A 95 -1.62 -5.29 21.60
C GLU A 95 -1.03 -5.43 20.19
N PHE A 96 -0.03 -6.30 20.03
CA PHE A 96 0.47 -6.66 18.70
C PHE A 96 -0.66 -7.21 17.82
N ALA A 97 -1.47 -8.14 18.33
CA ALA A 97 -2.55 -8.75 17.57
C ALA A 97 -3.62 -7.74 17.14
N LYS A 98 -3.98 -6.80 18.02
CA LYS A 98 -4.87 -5.70 17.71
C LYS A 98 -4.32 -4.83 16.58
N ASN A 99 -3.05 -4.45 16.67
CA ASN A 99 -2.41 -3.59 15.68
C ASN A 99 -2.15 -4.31 14.34
N GLN A 100 -1.78 -5.59 14.37
CA GLN A 100 -1.67 -6.42 13.18
C GLN A 100 -2.99 -6.51 12.41
N ASN A 101 -4.13 -6.58 13.10
CA ASN A 101 -5.44 -6.59 12.43
C ASN A 101 -5.81 -5.23 11.80
N ARG A 102 -5.19 -4.12 12.21
CA ARG A 102 -5.36 -2.81 11.55
C ARG A 102 -4.61 -2.72 10.21
N THR A 103 -3.70 -3.66 9.91
CA THR A 103 -2.91 -3.68 8.67
C THR A 103 -3.64 -4.34 7.49
N ILE A 104 -4.85 -4.87 7.70
CA ILE A 104 -5.58 -5.74 6.76
C ILE A 104 -6.97 -5.18 6.50
#